data_AF-A0A9W6AJT2-F1
#
_entry.id   AF-A0A9W6AJT2-F1
#
_cell.length_a   1.000
_cell.length_b   1.000
_cell.length_c   1.000
_cell.angle_alpha   90.00
_cell.angle_beta   90.00
_cell.angle_gamma   90.00
#
_symmetry.space_group_name_H-M   'P 1'
#
loop_
_entity.id
_entity.type
_entity.pdbx_description
1 polymer ?
#
loop_
_entity_poly.entity_id
_entity_poly.type
_entity_poly.pdbx_seq_one_letter_code
_entity_poly.pdbx_strand_id
1 'polypeptide(L)'
;MEPIFDSVAYDRLAKSYLLKMNRALSVANGDGFRAQDPVTEILLLEGYQRPVAPKKMSLPVPKISKSKEGFNSEANIFLGFIIPLELAYEIPRFLDLRSIGMMLLVNSKTKEQVETMLDYPVLKTHAHETLNLMRQMKLSSHYTIGQIFNEFCQPKCRTCPNFGPFLYIPTMQRCCYECNLYKSSYGLGFVKNICYYFGIEEEDLNDLQLVHNIWLHDPPDCMANISQCKNLVSKLYGPEEAEILHATVHIIEGEGVYLSEVEPTPYQRHGIPGGGCFWSERKRNRMKFMATVPFPYWDKRAQATDAGVYCTACAYFWREEGGWESSFRAYREADLPQHVETCLSVHALEMNPELRPHDVN
;
A
#
# COMPACT_ATOMS: atom_id res chain seq x y z
N MET A 1 31.19 4.70 -12.94
CA MET A 1 29.93 5.30 -12.47
C MET A 1 29.80 4.96 -10.99
N GLU A 2 29.78 5.98 -10.15
CA GLU A 2 30.04 5.87 -8.70
C GLU A 2 28.74 5.78 -7.88
N PRO A 3 28.74 5.05 -6.74
CA PRO A 3 27.59 5.01 -5.83
C PRO A 3 27.34 6.39 -5.19
N ILE A 4 26.07 6.76 -5.00
CA ILE A 4 25.66 8.04 -4.41
C ILE A 4 24.96 7.78 -3.07
N PHE A 5 25.22 8.65 -2.10
CA PHE A 5 24.62 8.61 -0.77
C PHE A 5 23.16 9.15 -0.79
N ASP A 6 22.22 8.44 -0.15
CA ASP A 6 20.84 8.93 0.05
C ASP A 6 20.68 9.51 1.46
N SER A 7 20.73 10.85 1.58
CA SER A 7 20.58 11.54 2.87
C SER A 7 19.25 11.25 3.56
N VAL A 8 18.17 11.08 2.80
CA VAL A 8 16.83 10.85 3.38
C VAL A 8 16.71 9.42 3.88
N ALA A 9 17.26 8.45 3.14
CA ALA A 9 17.30 7.06 3.59
C ALA A 9 18.26 6.89 4.79
N TYR A 10 19.37 7.62 4.81
CA TYR A 10 20.26 7.70 5.95
C TYR A 10 19.58 8.23 7.22
N ASP A 11 18.83 9.33 7.15
CA ASP A 11 18.13 9.86 8.33
C ASP A 11 17.10 8.88 8.91
N ARG A 12 16.51 8.03 8.06
CA ARG A 12 15.56 6.98 8.49
C ARG A 12 16.25 5.80 9.12
N LEU A 13 17.32 5.32 8.50
CA LEU A 13 18.22 4.34 9.08
C LEU A 13 18.59 4.78 10.51
N ALA A 14 18.89 6.07 10.74
CA ALA A 14 19.29 6.61 12.04
C ALA A 14 18.20 6.47 13.11
N LYS A 15 16.93 6.52 12.68
CA LYS A 15 15.75 6.38 13.53
C LYS A 15 15.40 4.92 13.79
N SER A 16 15.87 3.98 12.97
CA SER A 16 15.64 2.55 13.17
C SER A 16 16.44 1.99 14.36
N TYR A 17 15.79 1.25 15.24
CA TYR A 17 16.36 0.75 16.50
C TYR A 17 17.60 -0.16 16.32
N LEU A 18 17.77 -0.77 15.14
CA LEU A 18 18.87 -1.67 14.82
C LEU A 18 20.21 -0.96 14.67
N LEU A 19 20.21 0.35 14.37
CA LEU A 19 21.44 1.13 14.20
C LEU A 19 21.93 1.81 15.49
N LYS A 20 21.29 1.53 16.64
CA LYS A 20 21.83 1.93 17.96
C LYS A 20 23.02 1.07 18.38
N MET A 21 23.30 -0.03 17.68
CA MET A 21 24.51 -0.85 17.82
C MET A 21 25.29 -0.79 16.50
N ASN A 22 26.45 -0.12 16.52
CA ASN A 22 27.46 -0.06 15.45
C ASN A 22 26.88 0.03 14.02
N ARG A 23 26.38 1.22 13.70
CA ARG A 23 25.68 1.52 12.44
C ARG A 23 26.57 1.33 11.21
N ALA A 24 27.86 1.66 11.34
CA ALA A 24 28.87 1.38 10.32
C ALA A 24 28.96 -0.11 9.97
N LEU A 25 29.01 -0.99 10.98
CA LEU A 25 29.09 -2.44 10.78
C LEU A 25 27.81 -3.00 10.14
N SER A 26 26.65 -2.52 10.59
CA SER A 26 25.37 -3.00 10.08
C SER A 26 25.17 -2.66 8.60
N VAL A 27 25.57 -1.45 8.19
CA VAL A 27 25.58 -1.03 6.78
C VAL A 27 26.62 -1.80 5.97
N ALA A 28 27.81 -2.03 6.52
CA ALA A 28 28.85 -2.82 5.84
C ALA A 28 28.42 -4.26 5.55
N ASN A 29 27.69 -4.89 6.48
CA ASN A 29 27.26 -6.29 6.35
C ASN A 29 25.94 -6.44 5.57
N GLY A 30 25.22 -5.35 5.28
CA GLY A 30 23.89 -5.41 4.67
C GLY A 30 22.85 -6.07 5.57
N ASP A 31 22.94 -5.88 6.89
CA ASP A 31 21.97 -6.42 7.84
C ASP A 31 20.54 -6.01 7.48
N GLY A 32 19.57 -6.83 7.89
CA GLY A 32 18.16 -6.53 7.68
C GLY A 32 17.60 -5.59 8.72
N PHE A 33 16.93 -4.52 8.29
CA PHE A 33 16.09 -3.71 9.16
C PHE A 33 14.61 -3.81 8.81
N ARG A 34 13.76 -3.57 9.81
CA ARG A 34 12.31 -3.51 9.65
C ARG A 34 11.84 -2.09 9.89
N ALA A 35 11.07 -1.56 8.94
CA ALA A 35 10.38 -0.30 9.14
C ALA A 35 9.30 -0.47 10.22
N GLN A 36 9.30 0.39 11.24
CA GLN A 36 8.29 0.32 12.29
C GLN A 36 6.99 0.96 11.80
N ASP A 37 7.10 2.08 11.11
CA ASP A 37 6.01 2.77 10.42
C ASP A 37 6.34 2.90 8.93
N PRO A 38 5.99 1.90 8.09
CA PRO A 38 6.32 1.94 6.68
C PRO A 38 5.63 3.08 5.91
N VAL A 39 4.53 3.64 6.42
CA VAL A 39 3.85 4.79 5.79
C VAL A 39 4.74 6.03 5.85
N THR A 40 5.27 6.34 7.04
CA THR A 40 6.16 7.50 7.21
C THR A 40 7.59 7.18 6.76
N GLU A 41 8.12 6.01 7.13
CA GLU A 41 9.51 5.64 6.91
C GLU A 41 9.79 5.18 5.48
N ILE A 42 8.84 4.60 4.76
CA ILE A 42 9.10 4.07 3.41
C ILE A 42 8.32 4.83 2.35
N LEU A 43 6.99 4.98 2.54
CA LEU A 43 6.12 5.67 1.59
C LEU A 43 6.22 7.19 1.65
N LEU A 44 6.88 7.74 2.69
CA LEU A 44 7.12 9.18 2.87
C LEU A 44 5.85 10.03 2.97
N LEU A 45 4.80 9.48 3.54
CA LEU A 45 3.54 10.18 3.79
C LEU A 45 3.56 10.74 5.21
N GLU A 46 3.88 12.03 5.32
CA GLU A 46 3.93 12.76 6.59
C GLU A 46 2.53 13.01 7.16
N GLY A 47 2.44 13.23 8.49
CA GLY A 47 1.18 13.49 9.18
C GLY A 47 0.35 12.22 9.45
N TYR A 48 0.84 11.04 9.07
CA TYR A 48 0.17 9.79 9.35
C TYR A 48 0.10 9.50 10.86
N GLN A 49 -1.11 9.30 11.38
CA GLN A 49 -1.32 8.78 12.72
C GLN A 49 -1.63 7.29 12.63
N ARG A 50 -0.65 6.47 12.98
CA ARG A 50 -0.80 5.02 12.97
C ARG A 50 -1.93 4.59 13.91
N PRO A 51 -2.92 3.79 13.43
CA PRO A 51 -3.99 3.31 14.29
C PRO A 51 -3.45 2.38 15.36
N VAL A 52 -4.06 2.46 16.55
CA VAL A 52 -3.75 1.52 17.63
C VAL A 52 -4.27 0.14 17.24
N ALA A 53 -3.39 -0.86 17.26
CA ALA A 53 -3.76 -2.23 16.98
C ALA A 53 -4.90 -2.68 17.91
N PRO A 54 -5.92 -3.38 17.40
CA PRO A 54 -6.94 -3.96 18.27
C PRO A 54 -6.25 -4.92 19.26
N LYS A 55 -6.72 -4.95 20.52
CA LYS A 55 -6.22 -5.91 21.52
C LYS A 55 -6.29 -7.32 20.91
N LYS A 56 -5.17 -8.06 20.95
CA LYS A 56 -5.09 -9.44 20.45
C LYS A 56 -6.27 -10.24 21.01
N MET A 57 -7.18 -10.65 20.14
CA MET A 57 -8.13 -11.70 20.49
C MET A 57 -7.33 -13.00 20.54
N SER A 58 -7.33 -13.69 21.68
CA SER A 58 -7.07 -15.12 21.65
C SER A 58 -8.13 -15.72 20.72
N LEU A 59 -7.72 -16.35 19.62
CA LEU A 59 -8.62 -17.14 18.78
C LEU A 59 -9.41 -18.04 19.72
N PRO A 60 -10.74 -17.87 19.83
CA PRO A 60 -11.52 -18.75 20.69
C PRO A 60 -11.41 -20.13 20.07
N VAL A 61 -10.74 -21.06 20.77
CA VAL A 61 -10.96 -22.48 20.50
C VAL A 61 -12.47 -22.68 20.68
N PRO A 62 -13.20 -23.21 19.68
CA PRO A 62 -14.65 -23.37 19.79
C PRO A 62 -14.96 -24.25 20.99
N LYS A 63 -15.34 -23.64 22.12
CA LYS A 63 -15.94 -24.36 23.23
C LYS A 63 -17.39 -24.53 22.85
N ILE A 64 -17.76 -25.73 22.40
CA ILE A 64 -19.16 -26.13 22.27
C ILE A 64 -19.73 -26.14 23.69
N SER A 65 -20.21 -24.98 24.15
CA SER A 65 -20.87 -24.87 25.44
C SER A 65 -22.26 -25.49 25.31
N LYS A 66 -22.50 -26.56 26.06
CA LYS A 66 -23.84 -27.08 26.30
C LYS A 66 -24.59 -26.12 27.25
N SER A 67 -24.98 -24.94 26.81
CA SER A 67 -25.87 -24.08 27.60
C SER A 67 -27.33 -24.41 27.29
N LYS A 68 -28.04 -24.85 28.32
CA LYS A 68 -29.51 -24.90 28.36
C LYS A 68 -30.00 -23.49 28.72
N GLU A 69 -30.12 -22.60 27.74
CA GLU A 69 -30.86 -21.35 27.90
C GLU A 69 -32.03 -21.32 26.92
N GLY A 70 -33.18 -20.89 27.43
CA GLY A 70 -34.48 -20.95 26.77
C GLY A 70 -34.46 -20.37 25.37
N PHE A 71 -34.90 -21.19 24.42
CA PHE A 71 -34.91 -20.93 22.99
C PHE A 71 -36.04 -19.94 22.66
N ASN A 72 -35.75 -18.63 22.59
CA ASN A 72 -36.67 -17.67 21.98
C ASN A 72 -36.55 -17.79 20.45
N SER A 73 -37.47 -18.55 19.86
CA SER A 73 -37.43 -19.02 18.46
C SER A 73 -37.64 -17.95 17.39
N GLU A 74 -38.07 -16.74 17.75
CA GLU A 74 -38.51 -15.75 16.76
C GLU A 74 -37.54 -14.58 16.52
N ALA A 75 -36.50 -14.41 17.36
CA ALA A 75 -35.64 -13.22 17.30
C ALA A 75 -34.17 -13.47 16.87
N ASN A 76 -33.76 -14.73 16.67
CA ASN A 76 -32.37 -15.09 16.37
C ASN A 76 -32.26 -15.99 15.15
N ILE A 77 -32.71 -15.50 13.99
CA ILE A 77 -32.42 -16.17 12.72
C ILE A 77 -30.95 -15.92 12.36
N PHE A 78 -30.10 -16.74 12.95
CA PHE A 78 -28.68 -16.87 12.61
C PHE A 78 -28.56 -17.60 11.27
N LEU A 79 -27.59 -17.21 10.42
CA LEU A 79 -27.33 -17.87 9.14
C LEU A 79 -27.23 -19.40 9.32
N GLY A 80 -26.50 -19.87 10.33
CA GLY A 80 -26.34 -21.31 10.60
C GLY A 80 -27.60 -22.08 11.02
N PHE A 81 -28.76 -21.44 11.23
CA PHE A 81 -30.04 -22.15 11.40
C PHE A 81 -30.79 -22.40 10.09
N ILE A 82 -30.45 -21.66 9.02
CA ILE A 82 -31.12 -21.77 7.70
C ILE A 82 -30.20 -22.41 6.66
N ILE A 83 -28.88 -22.21 6.77
CA ILE A 83 -27.90 -22.70 5.81
C ILE A 83 -26.87 -23.65 6.45
N PRO A 84 -26.34 -24.64 5.69
CA PRO A 84 -25.24 -25.49 6.13
C PRO A 84 -24.05 -24.70 6.68
N LEU A 85 -23.36 -25.30 7.65
CA LEU A 85 -22.25 -24.67 8.37
C LEU A 85 -21.13 -24.21 7.43
N GLU A 86 -20.86 -24.99 6.39
CA GLU A 86 -19.87 -24.69 5.35
C GLU A 86 -20.23 -23.39 4.63
N LEU A 87 -21.49 -23.22 4.24
CA LEU A 87 -21.97 -22.00 3.60
C LEU A 87 -21.99 -20.82 4.58
N ALA A 88 -22.29 -21.07 5.85
CA ALA A 88 -22.24 -20.05 6.89
C ALA A 88 -20.81 -19.51 7.10
N TYR A 89 -19.77 -20.31 6.86
CA TYR A 89 -18.37 -19.85 6.91
C TYR A 89 -17.85 -19.31 5.58
N GLU A 90 -18.36 -19.77 4.44
CA GLU A 90 -17.93 -19.33 3.12
C GLU A 90 -18.59 -18.01 2.68
N ILE A 91 -19.89 -17.83 2.93
CA ILE A 91 -20.63 -16.61 2.52
C ILE A 91 -19.95 -15.32 3.02
N PRO A 92 -19.48 -15.23 4.29
CA PRO A 92 -18.83 -14.01 4.75
C PRO A 92 -17.51 -13.69 4.01
N ARG A 93 -16.87 -14.66 3.34
CA ARG A 93 -15.72 -14.38 2.47
C ARG A 93 -16.11 -13.58 1.22
N PHE A 94 -17.37 -13.67 0.78
CA PHE A 94 -17.90 -12.93 -0.38
C PHE A 94 -18.45 -11.56 0.01
N LEU A 95 -18.49 -11.23 1.29
CA LEU A 95 -18.93 -9.93 1.77
C LEU A 95 -17.76 -8.96 1.81
N ASP A 96 -18.05 -7.70 1.51
CA ASP A 96 -17.09 -6.60 1.63
C ASP A 96 -16.82 -6.22 3.09
N LEU A 97 -15.75 -5.46 3.31
CA LEU A 97 -15.33 -5.05 4.65
C LEU A 97 -16.41 -4.22 5.38
N ARG A 98 -17.18 -3.40 4.66
CA ARG A 98 -18.29 -2.63 5.25
C ARG A 98 -19.42 -3.57 5.68
N SER A 99 -19.83 -4.50 4.82
CA SER A 99 -20.86 -5.50 5.09
C SER A 99 -20.51 -6.38 6.29
N ILE A 100 -19.24 -6.80 6.41
CA ILE A 100 -18.72 -7.51 7.58
C ILE A 100 -18.76 -6.65 8.84
N GLY A 101 -18.39 -5.38 8.73
CA GLY A 101 -18.54 -4.40 9.81
C GLY A 101 -19.98 -4.31 10.31
N MET A 102 -20.96 -4.28 9.40
CA MET A 102 -22.37 -4.28 9.75
C MET A 102 -22.81 -5.57 10.43
N MET A 103 -22.36 -6.73 9.94
CA MET A 103 -22.67 -8.04 10.55
C MET A 103 -22.22 -8.15 12.00
N LEU A 104 -21.04 -7.59 12.32
CA LEU A 104 -20.50 -7.57 13.70
C LEU A 104 -21.38 -6.78 14.69
N LEU A 105 -22.27 -5.92 14.18
CA LEU A 105 -23.15 -5.05 14.98
C LEU A 105 -24.59 -5.58 15.10
N VAL A 106 -24.96 -6.64 14.37
CA VAL A 106 -26.34 -7.15 14.35
C VAL A 106 -26.74 -7.77 15.70
N ASN A 107 -25.99 -8.76 16.17
CA ASN A 107 -26.17 -9.40 17.48
C ASN A 107 -24.92 -10.19 17.88
N SER A 108 -24.88 -10.69 19.12
CA SER A 108 -23.73 -11.44 19.66
C SER A 108 -23.41 -12.72 18.89
N LYS A 109 -24.42 -13.41 18.35
CA LYS A 109 -24.24 -14.68 17.63
C LYS A 109 -23.64 -14.47 16.24
N THR A 110 -24.14 -13.50 15.48
CA THR A 110 -23.56 -13.10 14.19
C THR A 110 -22.13 -12.60 14.37
N LYS A 111 -21.87 -11.83 15.43
CA LYS A 111 -20.51 -11.42 15.79
C LYS A 111 -19.59 -12.62 16.03
N GLU A 112 -20.02 -13.59 16.85
CA GLU A 112 -19.26 -14.82 17.12
C GLU A 112 -18.95 -15.59 15.82
N GLN A 113 -19.89 -15.67 14.88
CA GLN A 113 -19.65 -16.31 13.58
C GLN A 113 -18.59 -15.60 12.75
N VAL A 114 -18.67 -14.27 12.63
CA VAL A 114 -17.67 -13.50 11.89
C VAL A 114 -16.29 -13.60 12.57
N GLU A 115 -16.26 -13.61 13.90
CA GLU A 115 -15.03 -13.76 14.68
C GLU A 115 -14.46 -15.20 14.68
N THR A 116 -15.23 -16.19 14.25
CA THR A 116 -14.78 -17.59 14.07
C THR A 116 -14.46 -17.94 12.61
N MET A 117 -14.85 -17.10 11.64
CA MET A 117 -14.37 -17.23 10.25
C MET A 117 -12.84 -17.18 10.23
N LEU A 118 -12.17 -18.00 9.42
CA LEU A 118 -10.70 -18.06 9.45
C LEU A 118 -10.02 -16.78 8.92
N ASP A 119 -10.61 -16.12 7.91
CA ASP A 119 -9.92 -15.06 7.18
C ASP A 119 -9.96 -13.69 7.89
N TYR A 120 -11.13 -13.29 8.39
CA TYR A 120 -11.32 -11.94 8.96
C TYR A 120 -10.55 -11.70 10.26
N PRO A 121 -10.54 -12.59 11.27
CA PRO A 121 -9.76 -12.44 12.49
C PRO A 121 -8.26 -12.35 12.21
N VAL A 122 -7.77 -13.11 11.23
CA VAL A 122 -6.37 -13.05 10.78
C VAL A 122 -6.08 -11.68 10.17
N LEU A 123 -6.90 -11.19 9.24
CA LEU A 123 -6.78 -9.84 8.68
C LEU A 123 -6.88 -8.74 9.75
N LYS A 124 -7.87 -8.84 10.64
CA LYS A 124 -8.09 -7.91 11.75
C LYS A 124 -6.91 -7.88 12.73
N THR A 125 -6.19 -8.98 12.89
CA THR A 125 -5.02 -9.05 13.78
C THR A 125 -3.77 -8.52 13.09
N HIS A 126 -3.56 -8.90 11.83
CA HIS A 126 -2.27 -8.76 11.17
C HIS A 126 -2.22 -7.67 10.09
N ALA A 127 -3.37 -7.27 9.55
CA ALA A 127 -3.52 -6.23 8.52
C ALA A 127 -4.49 -5.12 8.95
N HIS A 128 -4.67 -4.91 10.26
CA HIS A 128 -5.60 -3.90 10.81
C HIS A 128 -5.34 -2.49 10.28
N GLU A 129 -4.07 -2.15 10.07
CA GLU A 129 -3.64 -0.86 9.54
C GLU A 129 -4.18 -0.64 8.12
N THR A 130 -4.03 -1.64 7.27
CA THR A 130 -4.60 -1.72 5.91
C THR A 130 -6.12 -1.56 5.95
N LEU A 131 -6.83 -2.34 6.78
CA LEU A 131 -8.29 -2.29 6.87
C LEU A 131 -8.78 -0.91 7.34
N ASN A 132 -8.06 -0.30 8.29
CA ASN A 132 -8.38 1.04 8.77
C ASN A 132 -8.17 2.12 7.70
N LEU A 133 -7.07 2.05 6.95
CA LEU A 133 -6.79 2.96 5.84
C LEU A 133 -7.81 2.79 4.71
N MET A 134 -8.17 1.57 4.33
CA MET A 134 -9.25 1.30 3.37
C MET A 134 -10.56 1.95 3.79
N ARG A 135 -10.90 1.90 5.09
CA ARG A 135 -12.10 2.56 5.63
C ARG A 135 -12.02 4.09 5.54
N GLN A 136 -10.88 4.68 5.88
CA GLN A 136 -10.70 6.13 5.81
C GLN A 136 -10.75 6.64 4.36
N MET A 137 -10.18 5.89 3.42
CA MET A 137 -10.24 6.16 1.97
C MET A 137 -11.61 5.84 1.35
N LYS A 138 -12.59 5.40 2.15
CA LYS A 138 -13.93 4.94 1.76
C LYS A 138 -13.97 3.80 0.75
N LEU A 139 -12.98 2.91 0.80
CA LEU A 139 -12.85 1.76 -0.10
C LEU A 139 -13.39 0.44 0.49
N SER A 140 -14.02 0.48 1.67
CA SER A 140 -14.48 -0.72 2.39
C SER A 140 -15.58 -1.52 1.68
N SER A 141 -16.33 -0.93 0.75
CA SER A 141 -17.42 -1.60 0.01
C SER A 141 -17.00 -2.22 -1.32
N HIS A 142 -15.76 -2.02 -1.75
CA HIS A 142 -15.32 -2.43 -3.10
C HIS A 142 -14.67 -3.81 -3.15
N TYR A 143 -14.24 -4.35 -1.99
CA TYR A 143 -13.47 -5.58 -1.94
C TYR A 143 -13.99 -6.52 -0.88
N THR A 144 -14.14 -7.79 -1.28
CA THR A 144 -14.56 -8.86 -0.38
C THR A 144 -13.43 -9.26 0.56
N ILE A 145 -13.79 -9.83 1.72
CA ILE A 145 -12.80 -10.38 2.65
C ILE A 145 -11.94 -11.45 1.97
N GLY A 146 -12.54 -12.29 1.13
CA GLY A 146 -11.83 -13.33 0.38
C GLY A 146 -10.82 -12.74 -0.59
N GLN A 147 -11.15 -11.64 -1.30
CA GLN A 147 -10.19 -10.94 -2.17
C GLN A 147 -9.01 -10.39 -1.37
N ILE A 148 -9.29 -9.70 -0.26
CA ILE A 148 -8.24 -9.13 0.61
C ILE A 148 -7.37 -10.26 1.17
N PHE A 149 -7.96 -11.33 1.68
CA PHE A 149 -7.23 -12.45 2.26
C PHE A 149 -6.40 -13.22 1.22
N ASN A 150 -6.91 -13.36 0.00
CA ASN A 150 -6.16 -13.98 -1.08
C ASN A 150 -4.91 -13.18 -1.42
N GLU A 151 -5.00 -11.85 -1.55
CA GLU A 151 -3.79 -11.01 -1.69
C GLU A 151 -2.91 -11.10 -0.43
N PHE A 152 -3.50 -11.16 0.77
CA PHE A 152 -2.75 -11.25 2.02
C PHE A 152 -1.81 -12.45 2.06
N CYS A 153 -2.21 -13.54 1.42
CA CYS A 153 -1.47 -14.80 1.35
C CYS A 153 -0.52 -14.90 0.14
N GLN A 154 -0.23 -13.80 -0.55
CA GLN A 154 0.67 -13.77 -1.71
C GLN A 154 1.89 -12.94 -1.35
N PRO A 155 3.13 -13.45 -1.46
CA PRO A 155 4.31 -12.69 -1.05
C PRO A 155 4.81 -11.73 -2.13
N LYS A 156 4.52 -12.00 -3.40
CA LYS A 156 5.14 -11.30 -4.53
C LYS A 156 4.36 -10.06 -4.95
N CYS A 157 5.09 -9.08 -5.46
CA CYS A 157 4.55 -8.00 -6.27
C CYS A 157 3.78 -8.57 -7.48
N ARG A 158 2.71 -7.92 -7.90
CA ARG A 158 1.92 -8.35 -9.08
C ARG A 158 2.54 -8.00 -10.43
N THR A 159 3.53 -7.11 -10.44
CA THR A 159 4.18 -6.59 -11.66
C THR A 159 5.64 -7.00 -11.81
N CYS A 160 6.25 -7.58 -10.78
CA CYS A 160 7.64 -8.05 -10.80
C CYS A 160 7.83 -9.22 -9.83
N PRO A 161 8.94 -9.98 -9.89
CA PRO A 161 9.15 -11.15 -9.03
C PRO A 161 9.51 -10.81 -7.58
N ASN A 162 9.76 -9.52 -7.26
CA ASN A 162 10.19 -9.08 -5.93
C ASN A 162 9.08 -9.22 -4.88
N PHE A 163 9.47 -9.19 -3.61
CA PHE A 163 8.53 -9.15 -2.50
C PHE A 163 7.66 -7.88 -2.55
N GLY A 164 6.35 -8.04 -2.31
CA GLY A 164 5.36 -6.97 -2.29
C GLY A 164 4.92 -6.63 -0.88
N PRO A 165 5.64 -5.75 -0.14
CA PRO A 165 5.28 -5.35 1.23
C PRO A 165 4.07 -4.41 1.29
N PHE A 166 3.57 -3.94 0.15
CA PHE A 166 2.49 -2.97 0.06
C PHE A 166 1.30 -3.51 -0.73
N LEU A 167 0.13 -2.94 -0.45
CA LEU A 167 -1.09 -3.12 -1.23
C LEU A 167 -1.46 -1.79 -1.86
N TYR A 168 -1.57 -1.76 -3.19
CA TYR A 168 -2.20 -0.65 -3.89
C TYR A 168 -3.70 -0.89 -3.90
N ILE A 169 -4.42 -0.10 -3.10
CA ILE A 169 -5.84 -0.33 -2.83
C ILE A 169 -6.72 -0.16 -4.08
N PRO A 170 -6.50 0.80 -5.01
CA PRO A 170 -7.41 1.03 -6.14
C PRO A 170 -7.60 -0.15 -7.08
N THR A 171 -6.64 -1.07 -7.15
CA THR A 171 -6.76 -2.31 -7.95
C THR A 171 -6.64 -3.58 -7.13
N MET A 172 -6.55 -3.49 -5.79
CA MET A 172 -6.31 -4.62 -4.89
C MET A 172 -5.10 -5.47 -5.32
N GLN A 173 -3.98 -4.82 -5.63
CA GLN A 173 -2.77 -5.49 -6.09
C GLN A 173 -1.61 -5.26 -5.15
N ARG A 174 -0.95 -6.34 -4.74
CA ARG A 174 0.36 -6.22 -4.07
C ARG A 174 1.40 -5.58 -4.98
N CYS A 175 2.22 -4.72 -4.39
CA CYS A 175 3.29 -4.04 -5.10
C CYS A 175 4.55 -3.90 -4.23
N CYS A 176 5.71 -3.87 -4.91
CA CYS A 176 6.94 -3.36 -4.31
C CYS A 176 7.04 -1.85 -4.51
N TYR A 177 7.93 -1.21 -3.75
CA TYR A 177 8.16 0.23 -3.81
C TYR A 177 8.44 0.72 -5.25
N GLU A 178 9.38 0.10 -5.95
CA GLU A 178 9.77 0.48 -7.31
C GLU A 178 8.63 0.36 -8.31
N CYS A 179 7.88 -0.74 -8.28
CA CYS A 179 6.81 -0.91 -9.23
C CYS A 179 5.70 0.11 -8.99
N ASN A 180 5.37 0.39 -7.74
CA ASN A 180 4.42 1.46 -7.39
C ASN A 180 4.88 2.82 -7.92
N LEU A 181 6.17 3.12 -7.78
CA LEU A 181 6.78 4.37 -8.22
C LEU A 181 6.77 4.52 -9.75
N TYR A 182 7.26 3.50 -10.47
CA TYR A 182 7.60 3.63 -11.88
C TYR A 182 6.58 3.03 -12.86
N LYS A 183 5.73 2.09 -12.44
CA LYS A 183 4.74 1.48 -13.36
C LYS A 183 3.49 2.34 -13.42
N SER A 184 3.02 2.61 -14.64
CA SER A 184 1.80 3.38 -14.92
C SER A 184 0.53 2.73 -14.37
N SER A 185 0.54 1.42 -14.13
CA SER A 185 -0.56 0.68 -13.50
C SER A 185 -0.91 1.18 -12.10
N TYR A 186 0.02 1.84 -11.41
CA TYR A 186 -0.17 2.42 -10.07
C TYR A 186 -0.36 3.94 -10.11
N GLY A 187 -0.46 4.54 -11.30
CA GLY A 187 -0.71 5.97 -11.48
C GLY A 187 -2.02 6.39 -10.83
N LEU A 188 -1.98 7.48 -10.05
CA LEU A 188 -3.11 8.03 -9.32
C LEU A 188 -3.23 9.53 -9.64
N GLY A 189 -4.43 10.00 -9.92
CA GLY A 189 -4.70 11.41 -10.23
C GLY A 189 -5.99 11.89 -9.56
N PHE A 190 -6.09 13.19 -9.30
CA PHE A 190 -7.34 13.79 -8.81
C PHE A 190 -8.45 13.68 -9.86
N VAL A 191 -9.66 13.34 -9.40
CA VAL A 191 -10.84 13.17 -10.27
C VAL A 191 -11.08 14.42 -11.12
N LYS A 192 -11.01 15.62 -10.54
CA LYS A 192 -11.19 16.89 -11.28
C LYS A 192 -10.20 17.05 -12.44
N ASN A 193 -8.92 16.76 -12.20
CA ASN A 193 -7.89 16.85 -13.23
C ASN A 193 -8.11 15.77 -14.30
N ILE A 194 -8.45 14.55 -13.88
CA ILE A 194 -8.75 13.46 -14.81
C ILE A 194 -9.94 13.85 -15.70
N CYS A 195 -11.07 14.28 -15.14
CA CYS A 195 -12.24 14.73 -15.89
C CYS A 195 -11.89 15.85 -16.88
N TYR A 196 -11.18 16.88 -16.42
CA TYR A 196 -10.76 18.01 -17.25
C TYR A 196 -9.88 17.57 -18.43
N TYR A 197 -8.84 16.78 -18.14
CA TYR A 197 -7.86 16.39 -19.15
C TYR A 197 -8.36 15.27 -20.07
N PHE A 198 -9.26 14.41 -19.60
CA PHE A 198 -9.76 13.25 -20.35
C PHE A 198 -11.09 13.55 -21.06
N GLY A 199 -11.73 14.68 -20.77
CA GLY A 199 -13.03 15.01 -21.35
C GLY A 199 -14.13 14.02 -20.96
N ILE A 200 -14.11 13.56 -19.70
CA ILE A 200 -15.12 12.68 -19.11
C ILE A 200 -15.76 13.35 -17.91
N GLU A 201 -17.01 13.00 -17.63
CA GLU A 201 -17.74 13.52 -16.48
C GLU A 201 -17.50 12.65 -15.24
N GLU A 202 -17.80 13.17 -14.05
CA GLU A 202 -17.62 12.42 -12.80
C GLU A 202 -18.57 11.20 -12.76
N GLU A 203 -19.74 11.29 -13.39
CA GLU A 203 -20.70 10.18 -13.49
C GLU A 203 -20.14 8.97 -14.26
N ASP A 204 -19.20 9.18 -15.20
CA ASP A 204 -18.55 8.11 -15.95
C ASP A 204 -17.64 7.27 -15.04
N LEU A 205 -17.21 7.82 -13.91
CA LEU A 205 -16.28 7.20 -12.97
C LEU A 205 -16.96 6.36 -11.87
N ASN A 206 -18.29 6.27 -11.87
CA ASN A 206 -19.08 5.60 -10.81
C ASN A 206 -18.70 4.12 -10.61
N ASP A 207 -18.27 3.44 -11.67
CA ASP A 207 -17.86 2.03 -11.62
C ASP A 207 -16.40 1.83 -11.13
N LEU A 208 -15.64 2.92 -10.97
CA LEU A 208 -14.25 2.88 -10.53
C LEU A 208 -14.12 3.01 -9.01
N GLN A 209 -13.00 2.52 -8.49
CA GLN A 209 -12.67 2.59 -7.07
C GLN A 209 -12.07 3.96 -6.75
N LEU A 210 -12.93 4.95 -6.48
CA LEU A 210 -12.50 6.29 -6.10
C LEU A 210 -11.88 6.31 -4.69
N VAL A 211 -10.65 6.80 -4.61
CA VAL A 211 -9.89 6.93 -3.36
C VAL A 211 -10.19 8.30 -2.76
N HIS A 212 -10.78 8.32 -1.57
CA HIS A 212 -10.88 9.57 -0.84
C HIS A 212 -9.51 9.93 -0.25
N ASN A 213 -9.05 11.15 -0.54
CA ASN A 213 -7.80 11.63 0.00
C ASN A 213 -7.91 11.83 1.52
N ILE A 214 -6.94 11.30 2.26
CA ILE A 214 -6.85 11.40 3.73
C ILE A 214 -5.55 12.08 4.18
N TRP A 215 -4.72 12.53 3.24
CA TRP A 215 -3.37 13.04 3.50
C TRP A 215 -3.25 14.55 3.33
N LEU A 216 -4.08 15.16 2.47
CA LEU A 216 -4.10 16.60 2.25
C LEU A 216 -5.29 17.24 2.96
N HIS A 217 -5.10 18.45 3.50
CA HIS A 217 -6.17 19.23 4.12
C HIS A 217 -6.86 20.10 3.07
N ASP A 218 -8.16 19.85 2.87
CA ASP A 218 -9.20 20.66 2.20
C ASP A 218 -9.05 20.90 0.67
N PRO A 219 -10.14 20.77 -0.14
CA PRO A 219 -11.41 20.07 0.10
C PRO A 219 -11.29 18.53 -0.04
N PRO A 220 -12.34 17.72 0.27
CA PRO A 220 -12.31 16.28 0.02
C PRO A 220 -12.21 16.01 -1.48
N ASP A 221 -10.97 15.88 -1.95
CA ASP A 221 -10.70 15.48 -3.31
C ASP A 221 -10.65 13.95 -3.40
N CYS A 222 -11.40 13.42 -4.36
CA CYS A 222 -11.31 12.02 -4.76
C CYS A 222 -10.19 11.87 -5.78
N MET A 223 -9.55 10.71 -5.76
CA MET A 223 -8.55 10.32 -6.74
C MET A 223 -8.96 9.02 -7.43
N ALA A 224 -8.54 8.85 -8.67
CA ALA A 224 -8.79 7.64 -9.45
C ALA A 224 -7.50 7.09 -10.04
N ASN A 225 -7.48 5.77 -10.31
CA ASN A 225 -6.37 5.14 -11.00
C ASN A 225 -6.38 5.55 -12.47
N ILE A 226 -5.27 6.14 -12.92
CA ILE A 226 -5.15 6.71 -14.27
C ILE A 226 -5.30 5.62 -15.34
N SER A 227 -4.76 4.43 -15.11
CA SER A 227 -4.86 3.31 -16.08
C SER A 227 -6.29 2.81 -16.23
N GLN A 228 -7.08 2.76 -15.14
CA GLN A 228 -8.51 2.44 -15.21
C GLN A 228 -9.28 3.52 -15.98
N CYS A 229 -8.99 4.80 -15.76
CA CYS A 229 -9.61 5.90 -16.50
C CYS A 229 -9.25 5.87 -18.00
N LYS A 230 -7.99 5.56 -18.37
CA LYS A 230 -7.60 5.36 -19.78
C LYS A 230 -8.40 4.24 -20.43
N ASN A 231 -8.57 3.11 -19.73
CA ASN A 231 -9.36 1.99 -20.23
C ASN A 231 -10.85 2.36 -20.36
N LEU A 232 -11.37 3.20 -19.48
CA LEU A 232 -12.74 3.73 -19.58
C LEU A 232 -12.90 4.62 -20.80
N VAL A 233 -12.01 5.60 -21.01
CA VAL A 233 -12.00 6.47 -22.20
C VAL A 233 -11.91 5.65 -23.48
N SER A 234 -11.05 4.64 -23.50
CA SER A 234 -10.94 3.74 -24.66
C SER A 234 -12.26 3.03 -24.98
N LYS A 235 -13.08 2.71 -23.97
CA LYS A 235 -14.40 2.11 -24.16
C LYS A 235 -15.46 3.12 -24.60
N LEU A 236 -15.39 4.37 -24.12
CA LEU A 236 -16.37 5.41 -24.40
C LEU A 236 -16.17 6.04 -25.78
N TYR A 237 -14.92 6.38 -26.12
CA TYR A 237 -14.59 7.19 -27.29
C TYR A 237 -13.75 6.47 -28.34
N GLY A 238 -13.12 5.34 -27.98
CA GLY A 238 -12.26 4.57 -28.88
C GLY A 238 -10.79 4.57 -28.44
N PRO A 239 -9.96 3.63 -28.97
CA PRO A 239 -8.56 3.49 -28.56
C PRO A 239 -7.66 4.65 -29.04
N GLU A 240 -7.99 5.30 -30.16
CA GLU A 240 -7.19 6.40 -30.73
C GLU A 240 -7.19 7.62 -29.78
N GLU A 241 -8.36 7.97 -29.24
CA GLU A 241 -8.55 9.02 -28.26
C GLU A 241 -7.78 8.72 -26.97
N ALA A 242 -7.78 7.45 -26.52
CA ALA A 242 -7.03 7.02 -25.35
C ALA A 242 -5.50 7.09 -25.54
N GLU A 243 -5.00 6.91 -26.76
CA GLU A 243 -3.59 7.07 -27.11
C GLU A 243 -3.16 8.55 -27.16
N ILE A 244 -4.01 9.44 -27.69
CA ILE A 244 -3.77 10.90 -27.68
C ILE A 244 -3.62 11.41 -26.23
N LEU A 245 -4.42 10.86 -25.32
CA LEU A 245 -4.38 11.16 -23.88
C LEU A 245 -3.10 10.70 -23.17
N HIS A 246 -2.28 9.83 -23.79
CA HIS A 246 -1.02 9.39 -23.21
C HIS A 246 -0.07 10.58 -22.94
N ALA A 247 -0.04 11.59 -23.82
CA ALA A 247 0.76 12.78 -23.62
C ALA A 247 0.25 13.63 -22.43
N THR A 248 -1.07 13.73 -22.26
CA THR A 248 -1.71 14.46 -21.17
C THR A 248 -1.49 13.80 -19.81
N VAL A 249 -1.32 12.48 -19.76
CA VAL A 249 -1.03 11.76 -18.52
C VAL A 249 0.32 12.14 -17.91
N HIS A 250 1.31 12.47 -18.73
CA HIS A 250 2.57 13.03 -18.21
C HIS A 250 2.37 14.38 -17.53
N ILE A 251 1.35 15.16 -17.92
CA ILE A 251 0.96 16.41 -17.25
C ILE A 251 0.31 16.09 -15.91
N ILE A 252 -0.65 15.16 -15.86
CA ILE A 252 -1.32 14.74 -14.61
C ILE A 252 -0.31 14.14 -13.60
N GLU A 253 0.61 13.30 -14.06
CA GLU A 253 1.66 12.71 -13.22
C GLU A 253 2.77 13.72 -12.87
N GLY A 254 3.00 14.74 -13.71
CA GLY A 254 4.04 15.76 -13.54
C GLY A 254 3.61 16.98 -12.72
N GLU A 255 2.33 17.35 -12.75
CA GLU A 255 1.72 18.45 -12.01
C GLU A 255 1.31 18.04 -10.58
N GLY A 256 2.19 17.38 -9.83
CA GLY A 256 2.07 17.22 -8.37
C GLY A 256 2.16 18.58 -7.62
N VAL A 257 1.36 19.55 -8.06
CA VAL A 257 1.24 20.91 -7.55
C VAL A 257 0.45 20.81 -6.24
N TYR A 258 1.12 21.16 -5.15
CA TYR A 258 0.43 21.51 -3.92
C TYR A 258 -0.56 22.65 -4.23
N LEU A 259 -1.80 22.50 -3.78
CA LEU A 259 -2.92 23.46 -3.87
C LEU A 259 -2.65 24.86 -3.27
N SER A 260 -1.40 25.20 -2.93
CA SER A 260 -1.03 26.54 -2.48
C SER A 260 -0.55 27.48 -3.59
N GLU A 261 -0.33 27.02 -4.84
CA GLU A 261 0.32 27.87 -5.85
C GLU A 261 -0.31 27.92 -7.25
N VAL A 262 -1.48 27.31 -7.49
CA VAL A 262 -2.16 27.47 -8.78
C VAL A 262 -3.61 27.83 -8.56
N GLU A 263 -3.89 29.14 -8.66
CA GLU A 263 -5.23 29.60 -9.00
C GLU A 263 -5.61 28.99 -10.36
N PRO A 264 -6.85 28.50 -10.54
CA PRO A 264 -7.32 27.98 -11.81
C PRO A 264 -7.46 29.15 -12.78
N THR A 265 -6.37 29.49 -13.45
CA THR A 265 -6.42 30.46 -14.54
C THR A 265 -6.59 29.70 -15.85
N PRO A 266 -7.55 30.10 -16.68
CA PRO A 266 -7.81 29.45 -17.96
C PRO A 266 -6.76 29.94 -18.96
N TYR A 267 -5.54 29.41 -18.93
CA TYR A 267 -4.52 29.76 -19.93
C TYR A 267 -4.72 28.90 -21.19
N GLN A 268 -5.17 29.50 -22.29
CA GLN A 268 -4.31 30.24 -23.22
C GLN A 268 -3.11 29.42 -23.68
N ARG A 269 -3.18 29.07 -24.96
CA ARG A 269 -2.06 28.65 -25.80
C ARG A 269 -0.92 29.68 -25.70
N HIS A 270 0.30 29.14 -25.78
CA HIS A 270 1.59 29.75 -26.13
C HIS A 270 2.56 30.01 -24.97
N GLY A 271 3.73 29.40 -25.11
CA GLY A 271 4.97 29.82 -24.48
C GLY A 271 5.32 29.04 -23.22
N ILE A 272 6.14 28.00 -23.37
CA ILE A 272 6.93 27.46 -22.27
C ILE A 272 8.19 28.33 -22.17
N PRO A 273 8.41 29.13 -21.11
CA PRO A 273 9.76 29.56 -20.76
C PRO A 273 10.35 28.54 -19.79
N GLY A 274 11.54 28.06 -20.13
CA GLY A 274 12.33 27.18 -19.28
C GLY A 274 12.59 27.79 -17.90
N GLY A 275 12.46 26.96 -16.88
CA GLY A 275 12.87 27.21 -15.51
C GLY A 275 13.12 25.86 -14.85
N GLY A 276 14.39 25.56 -14.58
CA GLY A 276 14.83 24.26 -14.09
C GLY A 276 14.07 23.81 -12.84
N CYS A 277 13.59 22.57 -12.88
CA CYS A 277 13.03 21.90 -11.70
C CYS A 277 13.66 20.52 -11.54
N PHE A 278 14.99 20.49 -11.50
CA PHE A 278 15.82 19.30 -11.24
C PHE A 278 15.64 18.76 -9.79
N TRP A 279 14.89 19.46 -8.93
CA TRP A 279 14.63 19.08 -7.52
C TRP A 279 13.19 18.60 -7.25
N SER A 280 12.38 18.27 -8.26
CA SER A 280 10.92 18.04 -8.10
C SER A 280 10.41 16.60 -8.32
N GLU A 281 11.23 15.66 -8.80
CA GLU A 281 10.78 14.27 -9.03
C GLU A 281 10.45 13.50 -7.74
N ARG A 282 11.13 13.80 -6.63
CA ARG A 282 10.89 13.16 -5.32
C ARG A 282 9.60 13.63 -4.62
N LYS A 283 9.07 14.82 -4.94
CA LYS A 283 7.75 15.29 -4.44
C LYS A 283 6.61 14.86 -5.36
N ARG A 284 6.82 14.87 -6.69
CA ARG A 284 5.81 14.48 -7.71
C ARG A 284 5.29 13.04 -7.55
N ASN A 285 6.13 12.13 -7.07
CA ASN A 285 5.78 10.72 -6.93
C ASN A 285 5.03 10.32 -5.64
N ARG A 286 4.73 11.26 -4.72
CA ARG A 286 3.94 10.95 -3.50
C ARG A 286 2.51 10.50 -3.82
N MET A 287 1.94 10.96 -4.93
CA MET A 287 0.53 10.66 -5.27
C MET A 287 0.25 9.17 -5.47
N LYS A 288 1.16 8.41 -6.11
CA LYS A 288 0.97 6.95 -6.29
C LYS A 288 0.93 6.22 -4.95
N PHE A 289 1.69 6.72 -3.97
CA PHE A 289 1.72 6.17 -2.62
C PHE A 289 0.50 6.55 -1.77
N MET A 290 -0.25 7.62 -2.11
CA MET A 290 -1.43 8.06 -1.35
C MET A 290 -2.59 7.06 -1.34
N ALA A 291 -2.59 6.06 -2.23
CA ALA A 291 -3.53 4.93 -2.20
C ALA A 291 -2.84 3.59 -1.92
N THR A 292 -1.61 3.63 -1.42
CA THR A 292 -0.76 2.48 -1.13
C THR A 292 -0.58 2.35 0.36
N VAL A 293 -0.71 1.12 0.88
CA VAL A 293 -0.68 0.87 2.31
C VAL A 293 0.23 -0.30 2.66
N PRO A 294 0.82 -0.32 3.87
CA PRO A 294 1.55 -1.49 4.36
C PRO A 294 0.63 -2.69 4.37
N PHE A 295 1.12 -3.83 3.89
CA PHE A 295 0.35 -5.06 3.82
C PHE A 295 1.29 -6.25 3.98
N PRO A 296 1.38 -6.86 5.19
CA PRO A 296 2.27 -7.99 5.39
C PRO A 296 1.84 -9.21 4.56
N TYR A 297 2.75 -10.15 4.36
CA TYR A 297 2.44 -11.46 3.78
C TYR A 297 2.07 -12.42 4.90
N TRP A 298 0.96 -13.14 4.75
CA TRP A 298 0.56 -14.22 5.65
C TRP A 298 0.91 -15.57 5.08
N ASP A 299 1.81 -16.26 5.75
CA ASP A 299 2.12 -17.64 5.44
C ASP A 299 1.10 -18.57 6.11
N LYS A 300 0.19 -19.13 5.31
CA LYS A 300 -0.83 -20.07 5.81
C LYS A 300 -0.23 -21.30 6.49
N ARG A 301 0.95 -21.75 6.07
CA ARG A 301 1.60 -22.95 6.61
C ARG A 301 2.31 -22.64 7.92
N ALA A 302 3.04 -21.53 7.96
CA ALA A 302 3.77 -21.12 9.16
C ALA A 302 2.87 -20.42 10.19
N GLN A 303 1.65 -20.01 9.81
CA GLN A 303 0.74 -19.19 10.63
C GLN A 303 1.46 -17.93 11.16
N ALA A 304 2.24 -17.30 10.28
CA ALA A 304 3.09 -16.18 10.61
C ALA A 304 3.01 -15.10 9.53
N THR A 305 3.19 -13.86 9.96
CA THR A 305 3.32 -12.71 9.06
C THR A 305 4.77 -12.38 8.76
N ASP A 306 5.05 -12.05 7.51
CA ASP A 306 6.27 -11.39 7.09
C ASP A 306 5.94 -9.99 6.54
N ALA A 307 6.34 -8.95 7.27
CA ALA A 307 6.18 -7.56 6.82
C ALA A 307 7.28 -7.12 5.83
N GLY A 308 8.28 -7.98 5.62
CA GLY A 308 9.49 -7.69 4.89
C GLY A 308 10.61 -7.13 5.77
N VAL A 309 11.80 -7.21 5.22
CA VAL A 309 13.05 -6.62 5.74
C VAL A 309 13.74 -5.87 4.61
N TYR A 310 14.52 -4.86 4.96
CA TYR A 310 15.24 -4.00 4.03
C TYR A 310 16.73 -4.13 4.32
N CYS A 311 17.55 -4.25 3.27
CA CYS A 311 19.00 -4.28 3.40
C CYS A 311 19.52 -2.89 3.80
N THR A 312 20.23 -2.78 4.92
CA THR A 312 20.82 -1.51 5.39
C THR A 312 21.78 -0.92 4.36
N ALA A 313 22.57 -1.74 3.67
CA ALA A 313 23.49 -1.28 2.62
C ALA A 313 22.74 -0.70 1.42
N CYS A 314 21.67 -1.36 0.96
CA CYS A 314 20.82 -0.85 -0.13
C CYS A 314 20.05 0.40 0.29
N ALA A 315 19.62 0.49 1.54
CA ALA A 315 18.99 1.72 2.03
C ALA A 315 20.00 2.87 2.14
N TYR A 316 21.28 2.58 2.39
CA TYR A 316 22.31 3.60 2.54
C TYR A 316 22.81 4.16 1.19
N PHE A 317 22.96 3.32 0.16
CA PHE A 317 23.42 3.71 -1.18
C PHE A 317 22.38 3.55 -2.27
N TRP A 318 22.44 4.42 -3.28
CA TRP A 318 21.66 4.29 -4.52
C TRP A 318 22.46 4.79 -5.74
N ARG A 319 21.97 4.50 -6.96
CA ARG A 319 22.54 5.02 -8.23
C ARG A 319 21.48 5.79 -9.01
N GLU A 320 21.87 6.92 -9.60
CA GLU A 320 20.99 7.81 -10.37
C GLU A 320 20.64 7.31 -11.78
N GLU A 321 21.47 6.48 -12.43
CA GLU A 321 21.26 6.11 -13.84
C GLU A 321 21.15 4.59 -14.07
N GLY A 322 19.99 4.16 -14.59
CA GLY A 322 19.86 2.99 -15.48
C GLY A 322 19.86 1.57 -14.89
N GLY A 323 20.11 1.37 -13.59
CA GLY A 323 19.87 0.08 -12.90
C GLY A 323 20.78 -0.14 -11.68
N TRP A 324 20.36 -0.74 -10.55
CA TRP A 324 19.08 -1.28 -10.04
C TRP A 324 19.07 -1.20 -8.49
N GLU A 325 17.89 -1.41 -7.89
CA GLU A 325 17.50 -1.38 -6.46
C GLU A 325 17.26 0.01 -5.86
N SER A 326 15.99 0.37 -5.72
CA SER A 326 15.59 1.47 -4.86
C SER A 326 16.07 1.22 -3.44
N SER A 327 16.39 2.30 -2.73
CA SER A 327 16.71 2.28 -1.29
C SER A 327 15.62 1.63 -0.43
N PHE A 328 14.47 1.29 -1.00
CA PHE A 328 13.30 0.71 -0.34
C PHE A 328 12.86 -0.62 -0.95
N ARG A 329 13.77 -1.39 -1.56
CA ARG A 329 13.50 -2.78 -1.89
C ARG A 329 13.36 -3.60 -0.60
N ALA A 330 12.17 -4.16 -0.41
CA ALA A 330 11.91 -5.12 0.65
C ALA A 330 12.20 -6.55 0.17
N TYR A 331 12.62 -7.38 1.10
CA TYR A 331 12.85 -8.81 0.95
C TYR A 331 11.98 -9.56 1.95
N ARG A 332 11.65 -10.82 1.66
CA ARG A 332 11.24 -11.72 2.74
C ARG A 332 12.41 -11.89 3.69
N GLU A 333 12.11 -12.08 4.97
CA GLU A 333 13.17 -12.30 5.97
C GLU A 333 14.05 -13.50 5.62
N ALA A 334 13.44 -14.58 5.11
CA ALA A 334 14.16 -15.77 4.70
C ALA A 334 15.06 -15.58 3.47
N ASP A 335 14.77 -14.58 2.62
CA ASP A 335 15.46 -14.37 1.34
C ASP A 335 16.59 -13.33 1.46
N LEU A 336 16.65 -12.58 2.57
CA LEU A 336 17.64 -11.52 2.75
C LEU A 336 19.10 -12.02 2.76
N PRO A 337 19.47 -13.12 3.44
CA PRO A 337 20.86 -13.60 3.42
C PRO A 337 21.37 -13.88 2.01
N GLN A 338 20.53 -14.46 1.15
CA GLN A 338 20.87 -14.71 -0.25
C GLN A 338 21.07 -13.40 -1.04
N HIS A 339 20.28 -12.36 -0.73
CA HIS A 339 20.50 -11.04 -1.33
C HIS A 339 21.86 -10.46 -0.92
N VAL A 340 22.23 -10.53 0.36
CA VAL A 340 23.48 -9.95 0.88
C VAL A 340 24.71 -10.50 0.15
N GLU A 341 24.73 -11.80 -0.17
CA GLU A 341 25.83 -12.43 -0.94
C GLU A 341 26.09 -11.76 -2.31
N THR A 342 25.05 -11.20 -2.92
CA THR A 342 25.09 -10.57 -4.24
C THR A 342 24.83 -9.06 -4.21
N CYS A 343 24.78 -8.47 -3.01
CA CYS A 343 24.40 -7.08 -2.82
C CYS A 343 25.51 -6.11 -3.29
N LEU A 344 25.24 -5.37 -4.37
CA LEU A 344 26.20 -4.42 -4.94
C LEU A 344 26.63 -3.33 -3.94
N SER A 345 25.73 -2.90 -3.05
CA SER A 345 26.03 -1.90 -2.02
C SER A 345 26.98 -2.44 -0.95
N VAL A 346 26.85 -3.71 -0.57
CA VAL A 346 27.80 -4.39 0.33
C VAL A 346 29.16 -4.51 -0.36
N HIS A 347 29.20 -5.03 -1.59
CA HIS A 347 30.45 -5.14 -2.38
C HIS A 347 31.15 -3.78 -2.54
N ALA A 348 30.41 -2.70 -2.75
CA ALA A 348 30.98 -1.35 -2.85
C ALA A 348 31.63 -0.87 -1.52
N LEU A 349 31.02 -1.20 -0.38
CA LEU A 349 31.53 -0.89 0.97
C LEU A 349 32.72 -1.75 1.39
N GLU A 350 32.83 -2.95 0.85
CA GLU A 350 33.99 -3.81 0.99
C GLU A 350 35.18 -3.25 0.20
N MET A 351 34.95 -2.81 -1.04
CA MET A 351 35.99 -2.24 -1.90
C MET A 351 36.46 -0.86 -1.42
N ASN A 352 35.56 -0.03 -0.89
CA ASN A 352 35.86 1.32 -0.43
C ASN A 352 35.34 1.56 0.99
N PRO A 353 36.07 1.12 2.04
CA PRO A 353 35.64 1.27 3.43
C PRO A 353 35.44 2.71 3.88
N GLU A 354 36.04 3.68 3.20
CA GLU A 354 35.86 5.12 3.46
C GLU A 354 34.42 5.60 3.20
N LEU A 355 33.65 4.85 2.42
CA LEU A 355 32.24 5.15 2.16
C LEU A 355 31.30 4.73 3.31
N ARG A 356 31.81 4.05 4.34
CA ARG A 356 31.00 3.64 5.49
C ARG A 356 30.52 4.88 6.27
N PRO A 357 29.31 4.84 6.85
CA PRO A 357 28.88 5.93 7.71
C PRO A 357 29.83 6.10 8.87
N HIS A 358 30.18 7.36 9.16
CA HIS A 358 30.86 7.69 10.40
C HIS A 358 29.86 7.61 11.55
N ASP A 359 30.12 6.73 12.51
CA ASP A 359 29.37 6.70 13.76
C ASP A 359 29.67 8.02 14.49
N VAL A 360 28.72 8.94 14.48
CA VAL A 360 28.78 10.16 15.29
C VAL A 360 28.46 9.74 16.72
N ASN A 361 29.42 9.91 17.63
CA ASN A 361 29.25 9.67 19.07
C ASN A 361 28.11 10.49 19.68
#